data_AF-A0A7W7YCH7-F1
#
_entry.id   AF-A0A7W7YCH7-F1
#
_cell.length_a   1.000
_cell.length_b   1.000
_cell.length_c   1.000
_cell.angle_alpha   90.00
_cell.angle_beta   90.00
_cell.angle_gamma   90.00
#
_symmetry.space_group_name_H-M   'P 1'
#
loop_
_entity.id
_entity.type
_entity.pdbx_description
1 polymer ?
#
loop_
_entity_poly.entity_id
_entity_poly.type
_entity_poly.pdbx_seq_one_letter_code
_entity_poly.pdbx_strand_id
1 'polypeptide(L)'
;MRTAILALSLLLLTTALIGSAFAEDKPLTREAAKALFDKADHALNEAWAAAKKELSEADFNKLKEDQRAWVEHRDYLARSPQFTGTSGQDDLSLDAPEYLQAAAGLEDERTEWLKGLIQDWNVEGLTGAWSDSRGGSIQIVEKDGHLFFNIECVRGPTSHSGDLSGVAVWNSPIGWFSDKGLDKDKPDETNLSFVLSDKKLQITGANTGYYHGARAYFDGSYVRVKSLTPQEQAVVIKEAKSGEAPQQ
;
A
#
# COMPACT_ATOMS: atom_id res chain seq x y z
N MET A 1 -19.05 -63.87 -5.77
CA MET A 1 -20.26 -63.11 -5.36
C MET A 1 -19.95 -62.50 -4.00
N ARG A 2 -19.65 -61.20 -3.96
CA ARG A 2 -20.60 -60.12 -3.61
C ARG A 2 -20.94 -60.07 -2.11
N THR A 3 -20.34 -59.06 -1.46
CA THR A 3 -20.95 -58.08 -0.52
C THR A 3 -21.54 -58.52 0.83
N ALA A 4 -20.97 -57.96 1.90
CA ALA A 4 -21.65 -57.50 3.13
C ALA A 4 -20.74 -56.44 3.79
N ILE A 5 -20.80 -55.14 3.43
CA ILE A 5 -21.61 -54.05 4.02
C ILE A 5 -22.25 -54.38 5.38
N LEU A 6 -21.76 -53.71 6.44
CA LEU A 6 -22.54 -52.83 7.33
C LEU A 6 -21.61 -52.18 8.36
N ALA A 7 -21.21 -50.95 8.05
CA ALA A 7 -20.65 -50.01 9.02
C ALA A 7 -21.81 -49.32 9.75
N LEU A 8 -21.74 -49.23 11.08
CA LEU A 8 -22.72 -48.52 11.90
C LEU A 8 -22.00 -47.55 12.84
N SER A 9 -22.11 -46.27 12.47
CA SER A 9 -22.38 -45.10 13.31
C SER A 9 -21.59 -44.89 14.61
N LEU A 10 -20.74 -43.85 14.63
CA LEU A 10 -20.95 -42.76 15.58
C LEU A 10 -20.38 -41.44 15.05
N LEU A 11 -21.29 -40.57 14.63
CA LEU A 11 -21.04 -39.19 14.24
C LEU A 11 -21.15 -38.33 15.50
N LEU A 12 -20.02 -37.82 16.00
CA LEU A 12 -20.00 -36.77 17.03
C LEU A 12 -19.77 -35.44 16.32
N LEU A 13 -20.87 -34.73 16.05
CA LEU A 13 -20.87 -33.32 15.69
C LEU A 13 -20.44 -32.52 16.93
N THR A 14 -19.20 -32.03 16.92
CA THR A 14 -18.82 -30.86 17.70
C THR A 14 -18.59 -29.72 16.73
N THR A 15 -19.65 -28.96 16.47
CA THR A 15 -19.55 -27.62 15.86
C THR A 15 -18.88 -26.70 16.86
N ALA A 16 -17.56 -26.52 16.72
CA ALA A 16 -16.87 -25.38 17.29
C ALA A 16 -17.30 -24.14 16.48
N LEU A 17 -18.23 -23.38 17.06
CA LEU A 17 -18.44 -21.98 16.71
C LEU A 17 -17.10 -21.26 16.90
N ILE A 18 -16.38 -21.05 15.80
CA ILE A 18 -15.27 -20.10 15.74
C ILE A 18 -15.95 -18.72 15.77
N GLY A 19 -16.29 -18.28 16.98
CA GLY A 19 -16.49 -16.87 17.23
C GLY A 19 -15.13 -16.22 17.00
N SER A 20 -15.04 -15.36 15.99
CA SER A 20 -13.94 -14.42 15.82
C SER A 20 -13.98 -13.46 17.01
N ALA A 21 -13.43 -13.89 18.14
CA ALA A 21 -12.92 -12.96 19.13
C ALA A 21 -11.77 -12.24 18.45
N PHE A 22 -11.97 -10.97 18.12
CA PHE A 22 -10.85 -10.05 18.01
C PHE A 22 -10.11 -10.15 19.34
N ALA A 23 -9.01 -10.90 19.34
CA ALA A 23 -8.04 -10.78 20.41
C ALA A 23 -7.56 -9.32 20.31
N GLU A 24 -7.95 -8.47 21.25
CA GLU A 24 -7.22 -7.24 21.50
C GLU A 24 -5.78 -7.67 21.80
N ASP A 25 -4.90 -7.54 20.81
CA ASP A 25 -3.48 -7.76 21.01
C ASP A 25 -3.04 -6.86 22.17
N LYS A 26 -2.47 -7.47 23.21
CA LYS A 26 -1.99 -6.71 24.36
C LYS A 26 -0.99 -5.66 23.87
N PRO A 27 -1.08 -4.41 24.34
CA PRO A 27 -0.09 -3.38 24.01
C PRO A 27 1.33 -3.89 24.28
N LEU A 28 2.25 -3.61 23.35
CA LEU A 28 3.65 -3.99 23.51
C LEU A 28 4.25 -3.30 24.76
N THR A 29 5.15 -4.00 25.45
CA THR A 29 5.99 -3.32 26.46
C THR A 29 6.94 -2.37 25.76
N ARG A 30 7.45 -1.37 26.50
CA ARG A 30 8.44 -0.41 25.98
C ARG A 30 9.68 -1.11 25.41
N GLU A 31 10.17 -2.15 26.07
CA GLU A 31 11.33 -2.91 25.64
C GLU A 31 11.05 -3.66 24.34
N ALA A 32 9.87 -4.27 24.21
CA ALA A 32 9.46 -4.98 23.00
C ALA A 32 9.25 -4.02 21.82
N ALA A 33 8.58 -2.89 22.04
CA ALA A 33 8.37 -1.85 21.04
C ALA A 33 9.70 -1.22 20.60
N LYS A 34 10.63 -0.98 21.53
CA LYS A 34 11.98 -0.51 21.20
C LYS A 34 12.75 -1.53 20.37
N ALA A 35 12.71 -2.82 20.74
CA ALA A 35 13.39 -3.86 19.97
C ALA A 35 12.81 -4.00 18.55
N LEU A 36 11.50 -3.81 18.40
CA LEU A 36 10.83 -3.79 17.10
C LEU A 36 11.32 -2.60 16.25
N PHE A 37 11.31 -1.40 16.82
CA PHE A 37 11.80 -0.18 16.16
C PHE A 37 13.28 -0.29 15.79
N ASP A 38 14.15 -0.69 16.71
CA ASP A 38 15.59 -0.83 16.45
C ASP A 38 15.87 -1.83 15.30
N LYS A 39 15.05 -2.88 15.17
CA LYS A 39 15.14 -3.84 14.07
C LYS A 39 14.71 -3.22 12.74
N ALA A 40 13.61 -2.47 12.72
CA ALA A 40 13.12 -1.78 11.52
C ALA A 40 14.12 -0.70 11.06
N ASP A 41 14.64 0.11 11.99
CA ASP A 41 15.63 1.16 11.71
C ASP A 41 16.92 0.56 11.14
N HIS A 42 17.38 -0.57 11.69
CA HIS A 42 18.51 -1.29 11.13
C HIS A 42 18.26 -1.73 9.68
N ALA A 43 17.09 -2.33 9.40
CA ALA A 43 16.73 -2.77 8.05
C ALA A 43 16.61 -1.58 7.07
N LEU A 44 16.07 -0.46 7.52
CA LEU A 44 15.99 0.78 6.73
C LEU A 44 17.38 1.33 6.43
N ASN A 45 18.28 1.34 7.41
CA ASN A 45 19.65 1.80 7.24
C ASN A 45 20.47 0.88 6.30
N GLU A 46 20.23 -0.43 6.31
CA GLU A 46 20.81 -1.36 5.33
C GLU A 46 20.30 -1.10 3.91
N ALA A 47 18.98 -0.91 3.73
CA ALA A 47 18.39 -0.57 2.44
C ALA A 47 18.88 0.79 1.92
N TRP A 48 19.04 1.78 2.81
CA TRP A 48 19.65 3.07 2.51
C TRP A 48 21.09 2.94 2.02
N ALA A 49 21.90 2.14 2.72
CA ALA A 49 23.29 1.89 2.33
C ALA A 49 23.39 1.15 0.98
N ALA A 50 22.44 0.25 0.68
CA ALA A 50 22.33 -0.37 -0.63
C ALA A 50 21.95 0.65 -1.71
N ALA A 51 20.96 1.51 -1.45
CA ALA A 51 20.56 2.56 -2.38
C ALA A 51 21.70 3.51 -2.73
N LYS A 52 22.55 3.85 -1.76
CA LYS A 52 23.76 4.66 -1.98
C LYS A 52 24.76 4.02 -2.94
N LYS A 53 24.87 2.69 -2.95
CA LYS A 53 25.81 1.97 -3.80
C LYS A 53 25.31 1.84 -5.24
N GLU A 54 24.01 1.66 -5.41
CA GLU A 54 23.39 1.38 -6.71
C GLU A 54 22.99 2.64 -7.48
N LEU A 55 22.60 3.71 -6.80
CA LEU A 55 22.13 4.93 -7.44
C LEU A 55 23.28 5.84 -7.87
N SER A 56 23.05 6.62 -8.93
CA SER A 56 23.95 7.72 -9.30
C SER A 56 24.05 8.73 -8.17
N GLU A 57 25.15 9.48 -8.10
CA GLU A 57 25.31 10.53 -7.09
C GLU A 57 24.19 11.57 -7.15
N ALA A 58 23.75 11.94 -8.36
CA ALA A 58 22.66 12.90 -8.56
C ALA A 58 21.32 12.36 -8.03
N ASP A 59 21.00 11.10 -8.31
CA ASP A 59 19.73 10.51 -7.85
C ASP A 59 19.74 10.22 -6.36
N PHE A 60 20.88 9.78 -5.82
CA PHE A 60 21.04 9.61 -4.38
C PHE A 60 20.97 10.95 -3.63
N ASN A 61 21.45 12.04 -4.22
CA ASN A 61 21.30 13.38 -3.66
C ASN A 61 19.84 13.81 -3.56
N LYS A 62 19.03 13.56 -4.59
CA LYS A 62 17.56 13.78 -4.52
C LYS A 62 16.92 12.87 -3.48
N LEU A 63 17.34 11.61 -3.41
CA LEU A 63 16.83 10.65 -2.42
C LEU A 63 17.13 11.08 -0.97
N LYS A 64 18.25 11.75 -0.70
CA LYS A 64 18.55 12.35 0.62
C LYS A 64 17.53 13.40 1.05
N GLU A 65 17.11 14.24 0.12
CA GLU A 65 16.11 15.27 0.42
C GLU A 65 14.74 14.63 0.68
N ASP A 66 14.33 13.67 -0.15
CA ASP A 66 13.10 12.91 0.06
C ASP A 66 13.12 12.12 1.37
N GLN A 67 14.24 11.49 1.73
CA GLN A 67 14.38 10.74 2.98
C GLN A 67 14.22 11.63 4.22
N ARG A 68 14.74 12.87 4.20
CA ARG A 68 14.54 13.81 5.31
C ARG A 68 13.07 14.19 5.46
N ALA A 69 12.43 14.56 4.35
CA ALA A 69 11.01 14.87 4.34
C ALA A 69 10.13 13.65 4.71
N TRP A 70 10.60 12.44 4.40
CA TRP A 70 9.93 11.21 4.80
C TRP A 70 10.04 10.96 6.31
N VAL A 71 11.21 11.17 6.93
CA VAL A 71 11.37 11.04 8.40
C VAL A 71 10.44 12.00 9.15
N GLU A 72 10.33 13.25 8.71
CA GLU A 72 9.39 14.21 9.29
C GLU A 72 7.93 13.74 9.15
N HIS A 73 7.59 13.17 7.99
CA HIS A 73 6.27 12.60 7.75
C HIS A 73 5.98 11.36 8.61
N ARG A 74 6.96 10.46 8.77
CA ARG A 74 6.89 9.29 9.64
C ARG A 74 6.59 9.72 11.07
N ASP A 75 7.36 10.66 11.61
CA ASP A 75 7.20 11.12 12.99
C ASP A 75 5.87 11.83 13.21
N TYR A 76 5.36 12.53 12.18
CA TYR A 76 4.04 13.13 12.20
C TYR A 76 2.92 12.08 12.24
N LEU A 77 3.01 11.03 11.41
CA LEU A 77 2.02 9.95 11.37
C LEU A 77 2.08 9.04 12.60
N ALA A 78 3.29 8.66 13.04
CA ALA A 78 3.51 7.78 14.19
C ALA A 78 3.09 8.39 15.54
N ARG A 79 2.80 9.70 15.58
CA ARG A 79 2.18 10.35 16.75
C ARG A 79 0.66 10.48 16.65
N SER A 80 0.07 10.14 15.51
CA SER A 80 -1.36 10.33 15.32
C SER A 80 -2.18 9.24 16.03
N PRO A 81 -3.37 9.59 16.55
CA PRO A 81 -4.35 8.65 17.09
C PRO A 81 -4.61 7.44 16.21
N GLN A 82 -4.60 7.63 14.89
CA GLN A 82 -4.85 6.56 13.93
C GLN A 82 -3.83 5.43 14.04
N PHE A 83 -2.56 5.77 14.16
CA PHE A 83 -1.49 4.77 14.18
C PHE A 83 -1.20 4.25 15.59
N THR A 84 -1.65 4.96 16.62
CA THR A 84 -1.27 4.72 18.01
C THR A 84 -2.43 4.28 18.89
N GLY A 85 -3.67 4.43 18.42
CA GLY A 85 -4.89 4.21 19.21
C GLY A 85 -5.10 5.22 20.34
N THR A 86 -4.29 6.28 20.41
CA THR A 86 -4.34 7.29 21.49
C THR A 86 -5.41 8.35 21.22
N SER A 87 -5.80 9.12 22.23
CA SER A 87 -6.89 10.12 22.11
C SER A 87 -6.47 11.50 21.58
N GLY A 88 -5.19 11.72 21.28
CA GLY A 88 -4.67 13.03 20.87
C GLY A 88 -3.37 12.91 20.07
N GLN A 89 -3.17 13.85 19.14
CA GLN A 89 -2.01 13.88 18.22
C GLN A 89 -0.78 14.60 18.79
N ASP A 90 -1.02 15.50 19.74
CA ASP A 90 0.03 16.28 20.38
C ASP A 90 0.42 15.59 21.69
N ASP A 91 1.73 15.49 21.94
CA ASP A 91 2.37 14.98 23.17
C ASP A 91 2.73 13.48 23.25
N LEU A 92 2.58 12.68 22.19
CA LEU A 92 3.14 11.33 22.21
C LEU A 92 4.67 11.38 22.11
N SER A 93 5.33 10.95 23.20
CA SER A 93 6.78 10.89 23.28
C SER A 93 7.37 9.90 22.27
N LEU A 94 8.56 10.22 21.75
CA LEU A 94 9.31 9.38 20.80
C LEU A 94 9.79 8.05 21.41
N ASP A 95 9.67 7.89 22.72
CA ASP A 95 10.01 6.66 23.44
C ASP A 95 8.77 5.90 23.95
N ALA A 96 7.56 6.36 23.62
CA ALA A 96 6.32 5.67 23.93
C ALA A 96 6.20 4.37 23.11
N PRO A 97 5.73 3.26 23.69
CA PRO A 97 5.57 1.99 22.97
C PRO A 97 4.73 2.12 21.69
N GLU A 98 3.65 2.89 21.74
CA GLU A 98 2.71 3.09 20.64
C GLU A 98 3.37 3.84 19.48
N TYR A 99 4.18 4.86 19.79
CA TYR A 99 4.97 5.59 18.80
C TYR A 99 5.98 4.65 18.13
N LEU A 100 6.75 3.90 18.93
CA LEU A 100 7.81 3.02 18.42
C LEU A 100 7.24 1.92 17.53
N GLN A 101 6.09 1.37 17.89
CA GLN A 101 5.38 0.38 17.08
C GLN A 101 4.90 0.97 15.75
N ALA A 102 4.26 2.15 15.78
CA ALA A 102 3.81 2.82 14.57
C ALA A 102 4.98 3.21 13.64
N ALA A 103 6.05 3.76 14.22
CA ALA A 103 7.24 4.15 13.48
C ALA A 103 7.94 2.94 12.84
N ALA A 104 7.99 1.79 13.53
CA ALA A 104 8.56 0.57 12.98
C ALA A 104 7.81 0.08 11.73
N GLY A 105 6.47 0.10 11.76
CA GLY A 105 5.66 -0.29 10.59
C GLY A 105 5.90 0.63 9.38
N LEU A 106 6.00 1.94 9.61
CA LEU A 106 6.32 2.91 8.55
C LEU A 106 7.76 2.71 8.01
N GLU A 107 8.72 2.37 8.87
CA GLU A 107 10.08 2.04 8.45
C GLU A 107 10.16 0.76 7.61
N ASP A 108 9.35 -0.25 7.91
CA ASP A 108 9.22 -1.46 7.09
C ASP A 108 8.71 -1.10 5.67
N GLU A 109 7.65 -0.30 5.56
CA GLU A 109 7.13 0.16 4.26
C GLU A 109 8.19 0.94 3.45
N ARG A 110 8.92 1.85 4.11
CA ARG A 110 9.99 2.62 3.45
C ARG A 110 11.17 1.74 3.07
N THR A 111 11.47 0.72 3.86
CA THR A 111 12.50 -0.27 3.55
C THR A 111 12.14 -1.04 2.27
N GLU A 112 10.89 -1.49 2.14
CA GLU A 112 10.39 -2.14 0.92
C GLU A 112 10.46 -1.20 -0.29
N TRP A 113 10.08 0.06 -0.11
CA TRP A 113 10.16 1.08 -1.15
C TRP A 113 11.60 1.30 -1.64
N LEU A 114 12.57 1.42 -0.73
CA LEU A 114 13.99 1.59 -1.10
C LEU A 114 14.55 0.36 -1.81
N LYS A 115 14.19 -0.85 -1.35
CA LYS A 115 14.56 -2.10 -2.02
C LYS A 115 13.99 -2.14 -3.44
N GLY A 116 12.70 -1.84 -3.58
CA GLY A 116 12.02 -1.77 -4.88
C GLY A 116 12.64 -0.75 -5.84
N LEU A 117 13.12 0.39 -5.31
CA LEU A 117 13.73 1.46 -6.10
C LEU A 117 15.03 0.99 -6.75
N ILE A 118 15.83 0.18 -6.05
CA ILE A 118 17.11 -0.28 -6.57
C ILE A 118 17.02 -1.64 -7.25
N GLN A 119 15.97 -2.39 -6.98
CA GLN A 119 15.74 -3.70 -7.58
C GLN A 119 15.67 -3.61 -9.12
N ASP A 120 16.26 -4.61 -9.76
CA ASP A 120 16.03 -4.90 -11.16
C ASP A 120 14.92 -5.95 -11.25
N TRP A 121 13.73 -5.48 -11.62
CA TRP A 121 12.54 -6.30 -11.60
C TRP A 121 12.55 -7.39 -12.68
N ASN A 122 13.35 -7.27 -13.74
CA ASN A 122 13.44 -8.27 -14.81
C ASN A 122 12.07 -8.75 -15.35
N VAL A 123 11.06 -7.89 -15.27
CA VAL A 123 9.71 -8.10 -15.81
C VAL A 123 9.34 -6.94 -16.71
N GLU A 124 8.84 -7.29 -17.89
CA GLU A 124 8.35 -6.34 -18.88
C GLU A 124 7.02 -5.70 -18.42
N GLY A 125 6.86 -4.41 -18.72
CA GLY A 125 5.64 -3.67 -18.40
C GLY A 125 5.50 -3.26 -16.94
N LEU A 126 4.31 -2.77 -16.57
CA LEU A 126 3.99 -2.16 -15.27
C LEU A 126 3.38 -3.13 -14.25
N THR A 127 3.13 -4.39 -14.63
CA THR A 127 2.43 -5.36 -13.76
C THR A 127 3.17 -5.56 -12.44
N GLY A 128 2.49 -5.27 -11.32
CA GLY A 128 3.09 -5.28 -10.00
C GLY A 128 2.26 -4.52 -8.96
N ALA A 129 2.65 -4.66 -7.69
CA ALA A 129 2.23 -3.76 -6.63
C ALA A 129 3.28 -2.67 -6.45
N TRP A 130 2.80 -1.44 -6.31
CA TRP A 130 3.62 -0.25 -6.16
C TRP A 130 3.19 0.55 -4.94
N SER A 131 4.15 1.24 -4.32
CA SER A 131 3.93 2.06 -3.13
C SER A 131 4.64 3.40 -3.28
N ASP A 132 4.08 4.45 -2.67
CA ASP A 132 4.76 5.74 -2.53
C ASP A 132 5.46 5.94 -1.18
N SER A 133 5.41 4.94 -0.28
CA SER A 133 5.92 4.97 1.10
C SER A 133 5.34 6.07 2.01
N ARG A 134 4.21 6.66 1.62
CA ARG A 134 3.51 7.74 2.32
C ARG A 134 2.04 7.38 2.58
N GLY A 135 1.70 6.09 2.55
CA GLY A 135 0.35 5.56 2.71
C GLY A 135 -0.43 5.37 1.41
N GLY A 136 0.22 5.42 0.24
CA GLY A 136 -0.40 5.19 -1.06
C GLY A 136 0.10 3.89 -1.66
N SER A 137 -0.83 3.06 -2.14
CA SER A 137 -0.55 1.79 -2.79
C SER A 137 -1.33 1.70 -4.10
N ILE A 138 -0.74 1.05 -5.11
CA ILE A 138 -1.43 0.77 -6.36
C ILE A 138 -1.02 -0.59 -6.89
N GLN A 139 -2.00 -1.41 -7.25
CA GLN A 139 -1.79 -2.64 -7.99
C GLN A 139 -2.11 -2.40 -9.45
N ILE A 140 -1.23 -2.87 -10.34
CA ILE A 140 -1.38 -2.69 -11.79
C ILE A 140 -1.24 -4.04 -12.47
N VAL A 141 -2.09 -4.28 -13.46
CA VAL A 141 -1.86 -5.28 -14.52
C VAL A 141 -1.85 -4.56 -15.86
N GLU A 142 -0.70 -4.59 -16.52
CA GLU A 142 -0.59 -4.12 -17.90
C GLU A 142 -1.02 -5.24 -18.86
N LYS A 143 -2.02 -4.95 -19.70
CA LYS A 143 -2.52 -5.91 -20.69
C LYS A 143 -3.22 -5.22 -21.85
N ASP A 144 -2.90 -5.65 -23.07
CA ASP A 144 -3.56 -5.22 -24.32
C ASP A 144 -3.63 -3.68 -24.48
N GLY A 145 -2.53 -2.98 -24.15
CA GLY A 145 -2.46 -1.51 -24.25
C GLY A 145 -3.24 -0.76 -23.15
N HIS A 146 -3.57 -1.43 -22.05
CA HIS A 146 -4.29 -0.85 -20.91
C HIS A 146 -3.57 -1.15 -19.59
N LEU A 147 -3.77 -0.28 -18.61
CA LEU A 147 -3.48 -0.55 -17.21
C LEU A 147 -4.79 -0.84 -16.49
N PHE A 148 -4.98 -2.07 -16.03
CA PHE A 148 -6.00 -2.41 -15.05
C PHE A 148 -5.42 -2.08 -13.69
N PHE A 149 -6.03 -1.16 -12.96
CA PHE A 149 -5.46 -0.71 -11.69
C PHE A 149 -6.50 -0.65 -10.58
N ASN A 150 -5.96 -0.72 -9.38
CA ASN A 150 -6.63 -0.46 -8.12
C ASN A 150 -5.66 0.37 -7.28
N ILE A 151 -6.01 1.63 -7.01
CA ILE A 151 -5.23 2.56 -6.20
C ILE A 151 -5.96 2.83 -4.90
N GLU A 152 -5.22 2.75 -3.80
CA GLU A 152 -5.69 3.09 -2.46
C GLU A 152 -4.74 4.11 -1.85
N CYS A 153 -5.27 4.96 -0.98
CA CYS A 153 -4.45 5.76 -0.11
C CYS A 153 -5.09 5.97 1.26
N VAL A 154 -4.25 6.05 2.28
CA VAL A 154 -4.61 6.52 3.61
C VAL A 154 -3.65 7.64 3.96
N ARG A 155 -4.18 8.86 4.08
CA ARG A 155 -3.35 10.06 4.24
C ARG A 155 -3.67 10.81 5.50
N GLY A 156 -2.60 11.35 6.10
CA GLY A 156 -2.70 12.25 7.24
C GLY A 156 -3.16 11.55 8.52
N PRO A 157 -3.32 12.33 9.60
CA PRO A 157 -3.50 11.79 10.95
C PRO A 157 -4.95 11.41 11.27
N THR A 158 -5.90 11.81 10.42
CA THR A 158 -7.34 11.56 10.56
C THR A 158 -7.83 10.44 9.64
N SER A 159 -6.92 9.66 9.06
CA SER A 159 -7.24 8.39 8.39
C SER A 159 -8.18 8.55 7.21
N HIS A 160 -8.13 9.69 6.54
CA HIS A 160 -8.93 9.86 5.34
C HIS A 160 -8.38 8.88 4.31
N SER A 161 -9.26 8.00 3.87
CA SER A 161 -8.97 6.99 2.86
C SER A 161 -9.52 7.42 1.52
N GLY A 162 -8.92 6.90 0.46
CA GLY A 162 -9.45 6.97 -0.88
C GLY A 162 -9.13 5.69 -1.62
N ASP A 163 -10.03 5.28 -2.48
CA ASP A 163 -9.89 4.10 -3.31
C ASP A 163 -10.48 4.38 -4.70
N LEU A 164 -9.82 3.84 -5.72
CA LEU A 164 -10.26 3.97 -7.10
C LEU A 164 -9.76 2.78 -7.91
N SER A 165 -10.68 2.05 -8.52
CA SER A 165 -10.39 1.00 -9.48
C SER A 165 -10.77 1.47 -10.88
N GLY A 166 -9.96 1.12 -11.89
CA GLY A 166 -10.25 1.52 -13.25
C GLY A 166 -9.36 0.92 -14.31
N VAL A 167 -9.68 1.27 -15.55
CA VAL A 167 -8.90 0.88 -16.73
C VAL A 167 -8.35 2.14 -17.38
N ALA A 168 -7.04 2.35 -17.30
CA ALA A 168 -6.36 3.43 -18.00
C ALA A 168 -5.93 2.96 -19.39
N VAL A 169 -6.02 3.85 -20.38
CA VAL A 169 -5.32 3.64 -21.66
C VAL A 169 -3.83 3.79 -21.42
N TRP A 170 -3.03 2.88 -21.96
CA TRP A 170 -1.57 2.88 -21.81
C TRP A 170 -0.87 3.05 -23.16
N ASN A 171 -0.12 4.13 -23.29
CA ASN A 171 0.76 4.40 -24.42
C ASN A 171 2.14 4.78 -23.87
N SER A 172 2.89 3.75 -23.46
CA SER A 172 4.16 3.89 -22.73
C SER A 172 5.05 5.03 -23.27
N PRO A 173 5.56 5.92 -22.40
CA PRO A 173 5.57 5.83 -20.94
C PRO A 173 4.39 6.54 -20.24
N ILE A 174 3.31 6.87 -20.97
CA ILE A 174 2.20 7.69 -20.44
C ILE A 174 0.88 6.92 -20.52
N GLY A 175 0.09 7.02 -19.46
CA GLY A 175 -1.27 6.49 -19.39
C GLY A 175 -2.27 7.53 -18.91
N TRP A 176 -3.54 7.31 -19.27
CA TRP A 176 -4.64 8.18 -18.88
C TRP A 176 -5.87 7.37 -18.48
N PHE A 177 -6.43 7.71 -17.34
CA PHE A 177 -7.74 7.25 -16.88
C PHE A 177 -8.70 8.43 -16.80
N SER A 178 -9.95 8.16 -17.18
CA SER A 178 -11.09 9.04 -17.01
C SER A 178 -12.27 8.18 -16.57
N ASP A 179 -13.00 8.64 -15.56
CA ASP A 179 -14.25 8.00 -15.12
C ASP A 179 -15.49 8.49 -15.89
N LYS A 180 -15.28 9.24 -16.98
CA LYS A 180 -16.37 9.86 -17.74
C LYS A 180 -17.41 8.84 -18.17
N GLY A 181 -18.64 9.07 -17.73
CA GLY A 181 -19.79 8.24 -18.08
C GLY A 181 -19.89 6.93 -17.30
N LEU A 182 -19.03 6.69 -16.31
CA LEU A 182 -19.17 5.59 -15.36
C LEU A 182 -20.31 5.86 -14.36
N ASP A 183 -20.38 7.09 -13.85
CA ASP A 183 -21.45 7.57 -12.98
C ASP A 183 -22.16 8.77 -13.64
N LYS A 184 -23.47 8.66 -13.87
CA LYS A 184 -24.28 9.70 -14.51
C LYS A 184 -24.63 10.84 -13.55
N ASP A 185 -24.58 10.56 -12.25
CA ASP A 185 -24.98 11.50 -11.20
C ASP A 185 -23.77 12.25 -10.64
N LYS A 186 -22.55 11.85 -11.02
CA LYS A 186 -21.31 12.55 -10.71
C LYS A 186 -21.14 13.80 -11.59
N PRO A 187 -20.97 15.00 -11.02
CA PRO A 187 -20.99 16.25 -11.77
C PRO A 187 -19.71 16.52 -12.57
N ASP A 188 -18.56 16.14 -12.01
CA ASP A 188 -17.25 16.41 -12.59
C ASP A 188 -16.55 15.11 -12.99
N GLU A 189 -15.74 15.15 -14.04
CA GLU A 189 -14.92 14.02 -14.48
C GLU A 189 -13.64 13.90 -13.63
N THR A 190 -13.40 12.73 -13.03
CA THR A 190 -12.14 12.39 -12.37
C THR A 190 -11.17 11.88 -13.41
N ASN A 191 -9.93 12.38 -13.36
CA ASN A 191 -8.86 11.90 -14.22
C ASN A 191 -7.64 11.51 -13.41
N LEU A 192 -6.95 10.46 -13.85
CA LEU A 192 -5.60 10.13 -13.38
C LEU A 192 -4.65 10.07 -14.58
N SER A 193 -3.50 10.74 -14.47
CA SER A 193 -2.38 10.54 -15.38
C SER A 193 -1.35 9.61 -14.76
N PHE A 194 -0.83 8.69 -15.55
CA PHE A 194 0.26 7.77 -15.19
C PHE A 194 1.47 8.13 -16.03
N VAL A 195 2.61 8.44 -15.41
CA VAL A 195 3.85 8.77 -16.13
C VAL A 195 4.98 7.92 -15.56
N LEU A 196 5.48 6.98 -16.36
CA LEU A 196 6.65 6.17 -16.00
C LEU A 196 7.92 6.94 -16.37
N SER A 197 8.73 7.24 -15.37
CA SER A 197 10.08 7.79 -15.57
C SER A 197 11.06 6.96 -14.75
N ASP A 198 12.03 6.37 -15.45
CA ASP A 198 13.01 5.44 -14.86
C ASP A 198 12.30 4.29 -14.11
N LYS A 199 12.46 4.22 -12.78
CA LYS A 199 11.87 3.20 -11.91
C LYS A 199 10.66 3.70 -11.12
N LYS A 200 10.16 4.90 -11.44
CA LYS A 200 9.09 5.58 -10.71
C LYS A 200 7.88 5.79 -11.60
N LEU A 201 6.72 5.44 -11.08
CA LEU A 201 5.43 5.74 -11.66
C LEU A 201 4.85 6.97 -10.97
N GLN A 202 4.86 8.11 -11.66
CA GLN A 202 4.21 9.32 -11.17
C GLN A 202 2.72 9.24 -11.48
N ILE A 203 1.90 9.48 -10.44
CA ILE A 203 0.45 9.61 -10.57
C ILE A 203 0.07 11.05 -10.24
N THR A 204 -0.85 11.60 -11.02
CA THR A 204 -1.43 12.94 -10.78
C THR A 204 -2.93 12.88 -11.00
N GLY A 205 -3.68 13.40 -10.03
CA GLY A 205 -5.13 13.37 -10.03
C GLY A 205 -5.74 14.73 -10.36
N ALA A 206 -6.87 14.72 -11.05
CA ALA A 206 -7.74 15.88 -11.22
C ALA A 206 -9.18 15.52 -10.83
N ASN A 207 -9.82 16.38 -10.02
CA ASN A 207 -11.19 16.21 -9.51
C ASN A 207 -11.44 14.89 -8.76
N THR A 208 -10.43 14.35 -8.07
CA THR A 208 -10.48 13.03 -7.42
C THR A 208 -11.34 12.97 -6.15
N GLY A 209 -11.83 14.11 -5.65
CA GLY A 209 -12.50 14.22 -4.35
C GLY A 209 -13.77 13.39 -4.17
N TYR A 210 -14.35 12.88 -5.26
CA TYR A 210 -15.46 11.92 -5.18
C TYR A 210 -15.04 10.55 -4.63
N TYR A 211 -13.77 10.18 -4.80
CA TYR A 211 -13.22 8.86 -4.49
C TYR A 211 -12.40 8.82 -3.20
N HIS A 212 -12.35 9.92 -2.46
CA HIS A 212 -11.50 9.99 -1.29
C HIS A 212 -11.96 11.01 -0.25
N GLY A 213 -11.67 10.74 1.02
CA GLY A 213 -11.85 11.69 2.11
C GLY A 213 -10.95 12.93 1.94
N ALA A 214 -11.14 13.95 2.78
CA ALA A 214 -10.30 15.15 2.69
C ALA A 214 -8.80 14.77 2.76
N ARG A 215 -7.90 15.42 2.02
CA ARG A 215 -6.45 15.11 2.10
C ARG A 215 -6.01 13.69 1.67
N ALA A 216 -6.89 12.82 1.20
CA ALA A 216 -6.58 11.47 0.72
C ALA A 216 -6.25 11.46 -0.78
N TYR A 217 -5.19 12.19 -1.15
CA TYR A 217 -4.82 12.35 -2.56
C TYR A 217 -4.08 11.13 -3.10
N PHE A 218 -4.42 10.74 -4.33
CA PHE A 218 -3.77 9.66 -5.08
C PHE A 218 -2.41 10.06 -5.66
N ASP A 219 -2.15 11.36 -5.78
CA ASP A 219 -0.91 11.94 -6.29
C ASP A 219 0.31 11.43 -5.53
N GLY A 220 1.32 10.98 -6.26
CA GLY A 220 2.51 10.40 -5.65
C GLY A 220 3.50 9.83 -6.66
N SER A 221 4.70 9.55 -6.18
CA SER A 221 5.76 8.87 -6.92
C SER A 221 5.87 7.44 -6.41
N TYR A 222 5.30 6.51 -7.15
CA TYR A 222 5.21 5.10 -6.77
C TYR A 222 6.41 4.32 -7.28
N VAL A 223 6.89 3.37 -6.49
CA VAL A 223 7.95 2.42 -6.83
C VAL A 223 7.38 1.01 -6.70
N ARG A 224 7.73 0.12 -7.63
CA ARG A 224 7.30 -1.28 -7.55
C ARG A 224 7.96 -1.93 -6.35
N VAL A 225 7.15 -2.59 -5.52
CA VAL A 225 7.61 -3.27 -4.29
C VAL A 225 7.36 -4.79 -4.32
N LYS A 226 6.48 -5.27 -5.21
CA LYS A 226 6.18 -6.70 -5.35
C LYS A 226 5.66 -7.04 -6.75
N SER A 227 5.96 -8.25 -7.22
CA SER A 227 5.32 -8.85 -8.40
C SER A 227 3.98 -9.48 -8.02
N LEU A 228 2.95 -9.33 -8.86
CA LEU A 228 1.65 -9.94 -8.63
C LEU A 228 1.64 -11.40 -9.12
N THR A 229 1.11 -12.29 -8.29
CA THR A 229 0.76 -13.67 -8.67
C THR A 229 -0.38 -13.67 -9.70
N PRO A 230 -0.56 -14.74 -10.49
CA PRO A 230 -1.66 -14.83 -11.45
C PRO A 230 -3.05 -14.65 -10.82
N GLN A 231 -3.22 -15.09 -9.57
CA GLN A 231 -4.45 -14.93 -8.80
C GLN A 231 -4.69 -13.46 -8.45
N GLU A 232 -3.68 -12.76 -7.92
CA GLU A 232 -3.76 -11.32 -7.65
C GLU A 232 -4.05 -10.52 -8.93
N GLN A 233 -3.39 -10.85 -10.04
CA GLN A 233 -3.65 -10.20 -11.34
C GLN A 233 -5.11 -10.37 -11.80
N ALA A 234 -5.70 -11.55 -11.62
CA ALA A 234 -7.09 -11.81 -11.98
C ALA A 234 -8.07 -10.98 -11.12
N VAL A 235 -7.76 -10.77 -9.83
CA VAL A 235 -8.53 -9.90 -8.94
C VAL A 235 -8.47 -8.45 -9.41
N VAL A 236 -7.27 -7.92 -9.65
CA VAL A 236 -7.09 -6.54 -10.14
C VAL A 236 -7.84 -6.30 -11.45
N ILE A 237 -7.75 -7.21 -12.42
CA ILE A 237 -8.49 -7.09 -13.69
C ILE A 237 -10.02 -7.08 -13.46
N LYS A 238 -10.51 -7.88 -12.52
CA LYS A 238 -11.95 -7.97 -12.21
C LYS A 238 -12.43 -6.65 -11.61
N GLU A 239 -11.76 -6.14 -10.57
CA GLU A 239 -12.11 -4.89 -9.87
C GLU A 239 -12.00 -3.68 -10.79
N ALA A 240 -10.92 -3.58 -11.56
CA ALA A 240 -10.71 -2.52 -12.55
C ALA A 240 -11.86 -2.44 -13.58
N LYS A 241 -12.42 -3.58 -13.97
CA LYS A 241 -13.52 -3.64 -14.97
C LYS A 241 -14.89 -3.35 -14.37
N SER A 242 -15.13 -3.70 -13.11
CA SER A 242 -16.38 -3.37 -12.43
C SER A 242 -16.41 -1.91 -11.98
N GLY A 243 -15.24 -1.29 -11.80
CA GLY A 243 -15.12 0.02 -11.14
C GLY A 243 -15.46 -0.06 -9.65
N GLU A 244 -15.61 -1.28 -9.11
CA GLU A 244 -15.81 -1.49 -7.68
C GLU A 244 -14.45 -1.37 -6.98
N ALA A 245 -14.47 -0.70 -5.83
CA ALA A 245 -13.38 -0.70 -4.88
C ALA A 245 -13.01 -2.16 -4.50
N PRO A 246 -11.74 -2.44 -4.20
CA PRO A 246 -11.36 -3.72 -3.59
C PRO A 246 -12.21 -3.99 -2.34
N GLN A 247 -12.71 -5.21 -2.23
CA GLN A 247 -13.33 -5.67 -0.98
C GLN A 247 -12.19 -5.95 0.01
N GLN A 248 -12.11 -5.14 1.07
CA GLN A 248 -11.24 -5.38 2.23
C GLN A 248 -11.65 -6.64 3.01
#